data_AF-A0A1B2DKZ7-F1
#
_entry.id   AF-A0A1B2DKZ7-F1
#
_cell.length_a   1.000
_cell.length_b   1.000
_cell.length_c   1.000
_cell.angle_alpha   90.00
_cell.angle_beta   90.00
_cell.angle_gamma   90.00
#
_symmetry.space_group_name_H-M   'P 1'
#
loop_
_entity.id
_entity.type
_entity.pdbx_description
1 polymer ?
#
loop_
_entity_poly.entity_id
_entity_poly.type
_entity_poly.pdbx_seq_one_letter_code
_entity_poly.pdbx_strand_id
1 'polypeptide(L)' 'MLITTLAGNALYRYDPAAKEMSVVFAGEGRLRYVKIKDSRVYVITYNTDGRGNPAKTADRLMIVNELK' A
#
# COMPACT_ATOMS: atom_id res chain seq x y z
N MET A 1 -10.71 -2.10 -7.31
CA MET A 1 -10.10 -0.83 -6.83
C MET A 1 -8.92 -1.16 -5.92
N LEU A 2 -7.87 -0.33 -5.89
CA LEU A 2 -6.76 -0.47 -4.94
C LEU A 2 -6.85 0.58 -3.83
N ILE A 3 -6.64 0.17 -2.58
CA ILE A 3 -6.83 1.01 -1.40
C ILE A 3 -5.63 0.83 -0.47
N THR A 4 -4.87 1.89 -0.23
CA THR A 4 -3.82 1.89 0.80
C THR A 4 -4.39 2.22 2.16
N THR A 5 -3.87 1.58 3.19
CA THR A 5 -4.28 1.84 4.57
C THR A 5 -3.10 2.32 5.41
N LEU A 6 -3.38 3.32 6.25
CA LEU A 6 -2.41 3.82 7.23
C LEU A 6 -2.30 2.84 8.40
N ALA A 7 -3.33 2.71 9.24
CA ALA A 7 -3.29 1.80 10.40
C ALA A 7 -3.39 0.32 10.01
N GLY A 8 -4.01 0.00 8.86
CA GLY A 8 -4.12 -1.37 8.36
C GLY A 8 -2.81 -1.93 7.79
N ASN A 9 -1.79 -1.09 7.59
CA ASN A 9 -0.45 -1.47 7.12
C ASN A 9 -0.41 -2.34 5.85
N ALA A 10 -1.39 -2.14 4.96
CA ALA A 10 -1.60 -2.98 3.80
C ALA A 10 -2.24 -2.23 2.62
N LEU A 11 -1.99 -2.76 1.43
CA LEU A 11 -2.69 -2.45 0.20
C LEU A 11 -3.77 -3.51 -0.01
N TYR A 12 -5.01 -3.05 -0.14
CA TYR A 12 -6.17 -3.88 -0.39
C TYR A 12 -6.62 -3.78 -1.83
N ARG A 13 -7.18 -4.88 -2.35
CA ARG A 13 -7.99 -4.90 -3.55
C ARG A 13 -9.45 -5.09 -3.15
N TYR A 14 -10.29 -4.19 -3.63
CA TYR A 14 -11.74 -4.34 -3.56
C TYR A 14 -12.30 -4.76 -4.92
N ASP A 15 -13.07 -5.84 -4.95
CA ASP A 15 -13.85 -6.28 -6.10
C ASP A 15 -15.32 -5.83 -5.92
N PRO A 16 -15.81 -4.87 -6.72
CA PRO A 16 -17.18 -4.37 -6.58
C PRO A 16 -18.25 -5.37 -7.04
N ALA A 17 -17.91 -6.33 -7.91
CA ALA A 17 -18.86 -7.34 -8.39
C ALA A 17 -19.06 -8.43 -7.32
N ALA A 18 -17.97 -8.93 -6.73
CA ALA A 18 -18.02 -9.89 -5.64
C ALA A 18 -18.38 -9.25 -4.28
N LYS A 19 -18.20 -7.92 -4.15
CA LYS A 19 -18.27 -7.17 -2.89
C LYS A 19 -17.27 -7.67 -1.85
N GLU A 20 -16.11 -8.13 -2.31
CA GLU A 20 -15.06 -8.71 -1.48
C GLU A 20 -13.83 -7.79 -1.42
N MET A 21 -13.11 -7.87 -0.30
CA MET A 21 -11.87 -7.14 -0.08
C MET A 21 -10.78 -8.12 0.35
N SER A 22 -9.63 -8.07 -0.33
CA SER A 22 -8.46 -8.90 -0.02
C SER A 22 -7.20 -8.06 0.14
N VAL A 23 -6.26 -8.53 0.97
CA VAL A 23 -4.92 -7.94 1.08
C VAL A 23 -4.09 -8.46 -0.08
N VAL A 24 -3.49 -7.55 -0.85
CA VAL A 24 -2.68 -7.89 -2.03
C VAL A 24 -1.20 -7.52 -1.87
N PHE A 25 -0.88 -6.66 -0.90
CA PHE A 25 0.49 -6.32 -0.50
C PHE A 25 0.52 -5.79 0.94
N ALA A 26 1.50 -6.19 1.75
CA ALA A 26 1.65 -5.79 3.15
C ALA A 26 3.11 -5.94 3.62
N GLY A 27 3.40 -5.47 4.84
CA GLY A 27 4.71 -5.62 5.50
C GLY A 27 5.59 -4.37 5.49
N GLU A 28 5.22 -3.35 4.72
CA GLU A 28 5.94 -2.07 4.62
C GLU A 28 5.45 -1.00 5.63
N GLY A 29 4.57 -1.39 6.54
CA GLY A 29 3.91 -0.47 7.46
C GLY A 29 2.86 0.38 6.76
N ARG A 30 2.79 1.66 7.14
CA ARG A 30 1.72 2.58 6.78
C ARG A 30 1.83 2.96 5.30
N LEU A 31 0.77 2.76 4.54
CA LEU A 31 0.73 3.13 3.12
C LEU A 31 -0.25 4.29 2.91
N ARG A 32 0.19 5.35 2.20
CA ARG A 32 -0.64 6.56 2.03
C ARG A 32 -1.16 6.78 0.63
N TYR A 33 -0.39 6.41 -0.38
CA TYR A 33 -0.77 6.62 -1.78
C TYR A 33 -0.53 5.36 -2.59
N VAL A 34 -1.44 5.12 -3.54
CA VAL A 34 -1.27 4.16 -4.63
C VAL A 34 -1.57 4.84 -5.96
N LYS A 35 -0.73 4.59 -6.97
CA LYS A 35 -0.94 5.04 -8.34
C LYS A 35 -0.67 3.90 -9.31
N ILE A 36 -1.52 3.75 -10.31
CA ILE A 36 -1.30 2.85 -11.43
C ILE A 36 -0.83 3.68 -12.62
N LYS A 37 0.30 3.30 -13.21
CA LYS A 37 0.85 3.93 -14.43
C LYS A 37 1.65 2.89 -15.21
N ASP A 38 1.46 2.84 -16.53
CA ASP A 38 2.19 1.93 -17.44
C ASP A 38 2.13 0.47 -16.96
N SER A 39 0.94 0.01 -16.55
CA SER A 39 0.68 -1.32 -15.98
C SER A 39 1.48 -1.67 -14.72
N ARG A 40 2.05 -0.68 -14.04
CA ARG A 40 2.77 -0.84 -12.77
C ARG A 40 2.02 -0.17 -11.63
N VAL A 41 2.13 -0.77 -10.44
CA VAL A 41 1.54 -0.24 -9.21
C VAL A 41 2.63 0.41 -8.38
N TYR A 42 2.46 1.70 -8.11
CA TYR A 42 3.35 2.52 -7.30
C TYR A 42 2.71 2.79 -5.95
N VAL A 43 3.46 2.61 -4.88
CA VAL A 43 2.99 2.82 -3.51
C VAL A 43 3.97 3.67 -2.71
N ILE A 44 3.48 4.59 -1.88
CA ILE A 44 4.29 5.42 -0.98
C ILE A 44 4.04 5.01 0.47
N THR A 45 5.12 4.69 1.21
CA THR A 45 5.06 4.49 2.67
C THR A 45 4.89 5.81 3.41
N TYR A 46 4.36 5.78 4.62
CA TYR A 46 4.12 6.96 5.44
C TYR A 46 4.35 6.70 6.93
N ASN A 47 5.53 6.16 7.24
CA ASN A 47 5.93 5.68 8.55
C ASN A 47 6.52 6.79 9.44
N THR A 48 6.97 7.91 8.88
CA THR A 48 7.56 9.03 9.64
C THR A 48 6.50 10.02 10.16
N ASP A 49 5.22 9.67 10.11
CA ASP A 49 4.09 10.56 10.45
C ASP A 49 3.76 10.64 11.95
N GLY A 50 4.68 10.20 12.80
CA GLY A 50 4.53 10.13 14.25
C GLY A 50 3.67 8.97 14.75
N ARG A 51 3.11 8.14 13.85
CA ARG A 51 2.24 6.99 14.20
C ARG A 51 2.75 5.67 13.63
N GLY A 52 3.91 5.68 12.97
CA GLY A 52 4.59 4.50 12.45
C GLY A 52 5.82 4.13 13.28
N ASN A 53 6.50 3.07 12.84
CA ASN A 53 7.82 2.68 13.32
C ASN A 53 8.82 2.80 12.15
N PRO A 54 9.34 4.00 11.87
CA PRO A 54 10.12 4.24 10.66
C PRO A 54 11.49 3.57 10.72
N ALA A 55 11.86 2.88 9.64
CA ALA A 55 13.25 2.52 9.39
C ALA A 55 14.07 3.77 9.03
N LYS A 56 15.41 3.68 9.12
CA LYS A 56 16.32 4.77 8.75
C LYS A 56 16.11 5.30 7.32
N THR A 57 15.62 4.46 6.42
CA THR A 57 15.38 4.80 5.01
C THR A 57 13.91 5.12 4.70
N ALA A 58 13.05 5.26 5.71
CA ALA A 58 11.66 5.68 5.51
C ALA A 58 11.58 7.20 5.26
N ASP A 59 10.67 7.70 4.44
CA ASP A 59 9.66 7.01 3.62
C ASP A 59 10.13 6.71 2.20
N ARG A 60 9.46 5.76 1.52
CA ARG A 60 9.89 5.25 0.21
C ARG A 60 8.75 5.20 -0.79
N LEU A 61 9.08 5.48 -2.05
CA LEU A 61 8.27 5.12 -3.21
C LEU A 61 8.71 3.73 -3.69
N MET A 62 7.75 2.83 -3.86
CA MET A 62 7.98 1.44 -4.24
C MET A 62 7.18 1.09 -5.48
N ILE A 63 7.74 0.22 -6.32
CA ILE A 63 7.00 -0.48 -7.37
C ILE A 63 6.61 -1.85 -6.81
N VAL A 64 5.32 -2.16 -6.80
CA VAL A 64 4.81 -3.46 -6.38
C VAL A 64 4.78 -4.37 -7.60
N ASN A 65 5.74 -5.27 -7.70
CA ASN A 65 5.93 -6.14 -8.87
C ASN A 65 4.90 -7.28 -8.93
N GLU A 66 4.41 -7.74 -7.78
CA GLU A 66 3.43 -8.81 -7.68
C GLU A 66 2.37 -8.45 -6.65
N LEU A 67 1.11 -8.43 -7.09
CA LEU A 67 -0.05 -8.37 -6.20
C LEU A 67 -0.50 -9.80 -5.93
N LYS A 68 -0.57 -10.17 -4.65
CA LYS A 68 -1.07 -11.49 -4.21
C LYS A 68 -2.58 -11.57 -4.25
#